data_AF-A0A2V5I8M8-F1
#
_entry.id   AF-A0A2V5I8M8-F1
#
_cell.length_a   1.000
_cell.length_b   1.000
_cell.length_c   1.000
_cell.angle_alpha   90.00
_cell.angle_beta   90.00
_cell.angle_gamma   90.00
#
_symmetry.space_group_name_H-M   'P 1'
#
loop_
_entity.id
_entity.type
_entity.pdbx_description
1 polymer ?
#
loop_
_entity_poly.entity_id
_entity_poly.type
_entity_poly.pdbx_seq_one_letter_code
_entity_poly.pdbx_strand_id
1 'polypeptide(L)'
;MQIKIILALSLLAAPVLSAHATESGENGFAGIKRNNKWRIDAREYEESTDVLNVLEARAGTITCTPKTNKSTVKSFKIATSTAEAQAKSGGFGTTTKSGYPHQYQNFNALTWGVQECDDQPKNSDSKLLEYPVYWTGASRKAWSKDEKKKAMGTNWETPMRVVYMEGSNEELIYCGVMIHETVESSLSGTDGFVVCS
;
A
#
# COMPACT_ATOMS: atom_id res chain seq x y z
N MET A 1 -43.96 -24.88 49.65
CA MET A 1 -44.42 -25.14 48.27
C MET A 1 -43.26 -24.71 47.36
N GLN A 2 -42.47 -25.53 46.67
CA GLN A 2 -42.47 -26.96 46.33
C GLN A 2 -41.16 -27.64 46.76
N ILE A 3 -41.14 -28.97 46.62
CA ILE A 3 -40.19 -29.97 47.13
C ILE A 3 -39.58 -30.75 45.93
N LYS A 4 -38.37 -31.32 46.13
CA LYS A 4 -37.65 -32.42 45.41
C LYS A 4 -36.80 -32.04 44.18
N ILE A 5 -35.47 -32.20 44.21
CA ILE A 5 -34.60 -33.41 44.22
C ILE A 5 -34.69 -34.20 42.89
N ILE A 6 -33.55 -34.43 42.22
CA ILE A 6 -32.95 -35.75 41.90
C ILE A 6 -31.70 -35.56 41.00
N LEU A 7 -30.56 -36.09 41.48
CA LEU A 7 -29.37 -36.44 40.71
C LEU A 7 -29.66 -37.61 39.75
N ALA A 8 -29.06 -37.61 38.56
CA ALA A 8 -28.72 -38.88 37.90
C ALA A 8 -27.45 -38.72 37.05
N LEU A 9 -26.41 -39.42 37.51
CA LEU A 9 -25.15 -39.72 36.82
C LEU A 9 -25.40 -40.92 35.89
N SER A 10 -24.89 -40.92 34.66
CA SER A 10 -24.72 -42.17 33.89
C SER A 10 -23.58 -42.02 32.88
N LEU A 11 -22.45 -42.68 33.18
CA LEU A 11 -21.47 -43.12 32.19
C LEU A 11 -22.03 -44.34 31.45
N LEU A 12 -21.86 -44.41 30.13
CA LEU A 12 -21.66 -45.67 29.41
C LEU A 12 -20.68 -45.47 28.24
N ALA A 13 -19.82 -46.46 28.06
CA ALA A 13 -18.70 -46.52 27.14
C ALA A 13 -19.06 -47.04 25.73
N ALA A 14 -18.07 -46.95 24.82
CA ALA A 14 -18.06 -47.16 23.36
C ALA A 14 -18.45 -48.57 22.83
N PRO A 15 -18.57 -48.76 21.49
CA PRO A 15 -17.41 -49.20 20.68
C PRO A 15 -17.30 -48.67 19.22
N VAL A 16 -16.10 -48.22 18.85
CA VAL A 16 -15.14 -48.69 17.82
C VAL A 16 -15.57 -49.37 16.48
N LEU A 17 -14.93 -48.90 15.38
CA LEU A 17 -14.66 -49.44 14.00
C LEU A 17 -15.88 -49.59 13.04
N SER A 18 -15.81 -49.43 11.70
CA SER A 18 -14.84 -49.00 10.67
C SER A 18 -15.60 -49.02 9.33
N ALA A 19 -15.31 -48.14 8.36
CA ALA A 19 -15.26 -48.47 6.92
C ALA A 19 -14.99 -47.24 6.04
N HIS A 20 -14.05 -47.44 5.11
CA HIS A 20 -13.64 -46.58 4.01
C HIS A 20 -14.74 -46.40 2.95
N ALA A 21 -14.78 -45.23 2.30
CA ALA A 21 -14.36 -45.05 0.89
C ALA A 21 -14.76 -43.66 0.35
N THR A 22 -13.78 -43.02 -0.30
CA THR A 22 -13.80 -42.08 -1.46
C THR A 22 -15.16 -41.60 -2.01
N GLU A 23 -15.34 -40.35 -2.46
CA GLU A 23 -14.60 -39.71 -3.55
C GLU A 23 -14.98 -38.22 -3.76
N SER A 24 -14.00 -37.46 -4.27
CA SER A 24 -14.04 -36.20 -5.06
C SER A 24 -14.94 -35.00 -4.70
N GLY A 25 -14.31 -33.84 -4.56
CA GLY A 25 -14.94 -32.52 -4.70
C GLY A 25 -13.93 -31.40 -4.43
N GLU A 26 -13.28 -30.93 -5.48
CA GLU A 26 -12.23 -29.89 -5.50
C GLU A 26 -12.69 -28.49 -5.03
N ASN A 27 -11.67 -27.63 -4.82
CA ASN A 27 -11.70 -26.16 -4.72
C ASN A 27 -11.49 -25.57 -3.31
N GLY A 28 -10.33 -25.87 -2.72
CA GLY A 28 -9.74 -25.09 -1.62
C GLY A 28 -8.41 -24.51 -2.05
N PHE A 29 -8.36 -23.18 -2.20
CA PHE A 29 -7.14 -22.41 -2.43
C PHE A 29 -6.15 -22.68 -1.30
N ALA A 30 -5.16 -23.54 -1.55
CA ALA A 30 -4.13 -23.87 -0.59
C ALA A 30 -3.14 -22.70 -0.46
N GLY A 31 -3.06 -22.15 0.74
CA GLY A 31 -2.07 -21.14 1.11
C GLY A 31 -0.65 -21.64 0.80
N ILE A 32 0.08 -20.83 0.04
CA ILE A 32 1.51 -21.04 -0.20
C ILE A 32 2.25 -20.78 1.11
N LYS A 33 2.56 -21.85 1.86
CA LYS A 33 3.63 -21.81 2.86
C LYS A 33 4.94 -21.62 2.10
N ARG A 34 5.58 -20.46 2.27
CA ARG A 34 6.93 -20.20 1.75
C ARG A 34 7.94 -20.87 2.65
N ASN A 35 8.58 -21.91 2.15
CA ASN A 35 9.68 -22.59 2.82
C ASN A 35 10.95 -21.78 2.54
N ASN A 36 11.40 -20.95 3.48
CA ASN A 36 12.66 -20.23 3.33
C ASN A 36 13.82 -21.18 3.60
N LYS A 37 14.30 -21.86 2.55
CA LYS A 37 15.61 -22.51 2.57
C LYS A 37 16.30 -22.32 1.22
N TRP A 38 16.82 -21.12 1.01
CA TRP A 38 17.88 -20.87 0.05
C TRP A 38 19.07 -20.32 0.80
N ARG A 39 20.02 -21.21 1.13
CA ARG A 39 21.41 -20.80 1.39
C ARG A 39 21.96 -20.37 0.03
N ILE A 40 22.23 -19.08 -0.13
CA ILE A 40 23.04 -18.61 -1.25
C ILE A 40 24.47 -18.59 -0.74
N ASP A 41 25.28 -19.49 -1.28
CA ASP A 41 26.73 -19.46 -1.13
C ASP A 41 27.24 -18.22 -1.87
N ALA A 42 27.93 -17.34 -1.15
CA ALA A 42 28.41 -16.07 -1.66
C ALA A 42 29.72 -16.32 -2.44
N ARG A 43 29.63 -16.63 -3.73
CA ARG A 43 30.74 -16.51 -4.69
C ARG A 43 30.17 -16.42 -6.11
N GLU A 44 30.69 -15.44 -6.85
CA GLU A 44 30.32 -15.00 -8.21
C GLU A 44 29.03 -14.19 -8.33
N TYR A 45 29.16 -12.90 -8.04
CA TYR A 45 28.22 -11.88 -8.50
C TYR A 45 28.89 -11.11 -9.64
N GLU A 46 28.79 -11.65 -10.85
CA GLU A 46 28.85 -10.80 -12.04
C GLU A 46 27.49 -10.11 -12.23
N GLU A 47 27.62 -8.83 -12.56
CA GLU A 47 26.63 -7.79 -12.70
C GLU A 47 25.50 -8.15 -13.69
N SER A 48 24.45 -8.82 -13.20
CA SER A 48 23.29 -9.16 -14.02
C SER A 48 22.21 -8.06 -13.93
N THR A 49 22.30 -7.11 -14.85
CA THR A 49 21.25 -6.12 -15.16
C THR A 49 19.90 -6.74 -15.54
N ASP A 50 19.89 -8.02 -15.93
CA ASP A 50 18.67 -8.79 -16.23
C ASP A 50 17.84 -9.11 -14.98
N VAL A 51 18.47 -9.31 -13.83
CA VAL A 51 17.73 -9.57 -12.57
C VAL A 51 16.98 -8.31 -12.11
N LEU A 52 17.56 -7.13 -12.33
CA LEU A 52 16.89 -5.84 -12.04
C LEU A 52 15.64 -5.66 -12.91
N ASN A 53 15.75 -5.92 -14.21
CA ASN A 53 14.64 -5.80 -15.16
C ASN A 53 13.51 -6.81 -14.87
N VAL A 54 13.82 -8.03 -14.43
CA VAL A 54 12.82 -9.04 -14.08
C VAL A 54 12.09 -8.73 -12.76
N LEU A 55 12.75 -8.05 -11.82
CA LEU A 55 12.11 -7.58 -10.58
C LEU A 55 11.22 -6.36 -10.81
N GLU A 56 11.63 -5.42 -11.66
CA GLU A 56 10.76 -4.30 -12.08
C GLU A 56 9.54 -4.79 -12.86
N ALA A 57 9.67 -5.85 -13.67
CA ALA A 57 8.57 -6.44 -14.43
C ALA A 57 7.53 -7.21 -13.59
N ARG A 58 7.77 -7.44 -12.29
CA ARG A 58 6.80 -8.06 -11.36
C ARG A 58 6.17 -7.09 -10.37
N ALA A 59 6.57 -5.81 -10.39
CA ALA A 59 5.89 -4.80 -9.60
C ALA A 59 4.51 -4.51 -10.24
N GLY A 60 3.45 -4.54 -9.44
CA GLY A 60 2.14 -4.08 -9.88
C GLY A 60 2.24 -2.67 -10.48
N THR A 61 1.39 -2.36 -11.45
CA THR A 61 1.26 -1.00 -11.99
C THR A 61 0.00 -0.39 -11.44
N ILE A 62 0.13 0.75 -10.77
CA ILE A 62 -0.98 1.56 -10.27
C ILE A 62 -1.32 2.60 -11.33
N THR A 63 -2.59 2.70 -11.68
CA THR A 63 -3.13 3.67 -12.64
C THR A 63 -3.99 4.70 -11.92
N CYS A 64 -3.61 5.96 -12.06
CA CYS A 64 -4.35 7.10 -11.54
C CYS A 64 -5.18 7.73 -12.65
N THR A 65 -6.47 7.95 -12.39
CA THR A 65 -7.39 8.60 -13.32
C THR A 65 -8.02 9.80 -12.63
N PRO A 66 -7.54 11.03 -12.87
CA PRO A 66 -8.19 12.21 -12.33
C PRO A 66 -9.56 12.39 -12.98
N LYS A 67 -10.49 13.06 -12.28
CA LYS A 67 -11.81 13.38 -12.84
C LYS A 67 -11.69 14.36 -14.02
N THR A 68 -10.80 15.33 -13.90
CA THR A 68 -10.51 16.32 -14.94
C THR A 68 -9.01 16.38 -15.20
N ASN A 69 -8.59 16.27 -16.47
CA ASN A 69 -7.19 16.41 -16.87
C ASN A 69 -7.04 17.47 -17.96
N LYS A 70 -6.47 18.62 -17.60
CA LYS A 70 -6.14 19.74 -18.49
C LYS A 70 -4.68 19.71 -18.96
N SER A 71 -3.89 18.75 -18.50
CA SER A 71 -2.50 18.57 -18.90
C SER A 71 -2.36 17.82 -20.23
N THR A 72 -1.15 17.77 -20.76
CA THR A 72 -0.81 16.96 -21.94
C THR A 72 -0.54 15.49 -21.60
N VAL A 73 -0.41 15.14 -20.32
CA VAL A 73 -0.12 13.77 -19.87
C VAL A 73 -1.32 12.87 -20.13
N LYS A 74 -1.09 11.81 -20.89
CA LYS A 74 -2.16 10.87 -21.30
C LYS A 74 -2.41 9.76 -20.30
N SER A 75 -1.43 9.45 -19.46
CA SER A 75 -1.54 8.36 -18.49
C SER A 75 -0.69 8.65 -17.26
N PHE A 76 -1.32 8.61 -16.10
CA PHE A 76 -0.66 8.66 -14.81
C PHE A 76 -0.55 7.23 -14.28
N LYS A 77 0.58 6.59 -14.56
CA LYS A 77 0.89 5.23 -14.08
C LYS A 77 2.12 5.27 -13.22
N ILE A 78 2.21 4.43 -12.21
CA ILE A 78 3.40 4.29 -11.38
C ILE A 78 3.55 2.83 -10.98
N ALA A 79 4.78 2.32 -10.94
CA ALA A 79 5.03 0.99 -10.36
C ALA A 79 4.78 1.04 -8.85
N THR A 80 4.13 0.01 -8.30
CA THR A 80 3.87 -0.10 -6.86
C THR A 80 5.16 -0.01 -6.06
N SER A 81 6.23 -0.66 -6.52
CA SER A 81 7.57 -0.60 -5.90
C SER A 81 8.12 0.83 -5.84
N THR A 82 7.92 1.63 -6.89
CA THR A 82 8.33 3.04 -6.91
C THR A 82 7.53 3.86 -5.89
N ALA A 83 6.22 3.65 -5.81
CA ALA A 83 5.38 4.35 -4.83
C ALA A 83 5.82 4.01 -3.38
N GLU A 84 6.02 2.73 -3.07
CA GLU A 84 6.52 2.29 -1.77
C GLU A 84 7.92 2.83 -1.45
N ALA A 85 8.83 2.86 -2.44
CA ALA A 85 10.17 3.41 -2.27
C ALA A 85 10.12 4.92 -1.97
N GLN A 86 9.21 5.65 -2.60
CA GLN A 86 9.00 7.08 -2.29
C GLN A 86 8.40 7.28 -0.90
N ALA A 87 7.46 6.45 -0.46
CA ALA A 87 6.94 6.50 0.92
C ALA A 87 8.07 6.29 1.94
N LYS A 88 8.92 5.28 1.72
CA LYS A 88 10.11 5.01 2.55
C LYS A 88 11.09 6.18 2.57
N SER A 89 11.35 6.80 1.42
CA SER A 89 12.22 7.98 1.31
C SER A 89 11.65 9.20 2.06
N GLY A 90 10.32 9.38 2.00
CA GLY A 90 9.61 10.40 2.77
C GLY A 90 9.87 10.25 4.28
N GLY A 91 9.77 9.02 4.80
CA GLY A 91 9.86 8.74 6.24
C GLY A 91 8.70 9.38 7.01
N PHE A 92 8.82 9.55 8.33
CA PHE A 92 7.72 10.06 9.16
C PHE A 92 7.88 11.52 9.59
N GLY A 93 9.05 12.12 9.38
CA GLY A 93 9.33 13.50 9.77
C GLY A 93 8.61 14.51 8.85
N THR A 94 7.78 15.38 9.43
CA THR A 94 7.00 16.40 8.71
C THR A 94 7.68 17.77 8.64
N THR A 95 8.77 17.96 9.38
CA THR A 95 9.54 19.22 9.40
C THR A 95 10.68 19.14 8.38
N THR A 96 10.34 19.18 7.09
CA THR A 96 11.32 19.04 5.99
C THR A 96 11.43 20.32 5.17
N LYS A 97 12.53 20.45 4.40
CA LYS A 97 12.78 21.63 3.55
C LYS A 97 11.76 21.76 2.41
N SER A 98 11.23 20.64 1.91
CA SER A 98 10.22 20.65 0.86
C SER A 98 8.80 20.87 1.40
N GLY A 99 8.61 20.75 2.71
CA GLY A 99 7.28 20.69 3.36
C GLY A 99 6.57 19.34 3.17
N TYR A 100 7.31 18.28 2.81
CA TYR A 100 6.80 16.92 2.62
C TYR A 100 7.72 15.88 3.26
N PRO A 101 7.20 14.77 3.80
CA PRO A 101 5.78 14.44 3.91
C PRO A 101 5.03 15.39 4.85
N HIS A 102 3.71 15.42 4.73
CA HIS A 102 2.84 16.16 5.63
C HIS A 102 1.59 15.36 5.93
N GLN A 103 0.91 15.73 7.01
CA GLN A 103 -0.30 15.05 7.47
C GLN A 103 -1.42 15.14 6.43
N TYR A 104 -2.04 13.99 6.16
CA TYR A 104 -3.22 13.86 5.33
C TYR A 104 -4.44 13.57 6.21
N GLN A 105 -5.40 14.50 6.24
CA GLN A 105 -6.57 14.42 7.12
C GLN A 105 -7.73 13.60 6.53
N ASN A 106 -7.65 13.25 5.24
CA ASN A 106 -8.63 12.43 4.53
C ASN A 106 -10.09 12.91 4.68
N PHE A 107 -10.35 14.22 4.60
CA PHE A 107 -11.72 14.75 4.63
C PHE A 107 -12.62 14.22 3.51
N ASN A 108 -12.03 13.74 2.41
CA ASN A 108 -12.74 13.12 1.30
C ASN A 108 -13.19 11.68 1.59
N ALA A 109 -12.88 11.14 2.77
CA ALA A 109 -13.23 9.78 3.19
C ALA A 109 -12.81 8.70 2.18
N LEU A 110 -11.60 8.84 1.62
CA LEU A 110 -11.03 7.85 0.72
C LEU A 110 -10.73 6.56 1.46
N THR A 111 -10.91 5.45 0.75
CA THR A 111 -10.56 4.10 1.21
C THR A 111 -9.61 3.44 0.22
N TRP A 112 -8.54 2.83 0.74
CA TRP A 112 -7.53 2.14 -0.06
C TRP A 112 -7.60 0.61 0.07
N GLY A 113 -8.49 0.10 0.93
CA GLY A 113 -8.59 -1.34 1.21
C GLY A 113 -7.53 -1.82 2.20
N VAL A 114 -6.91 -0.90 2.93
CA VAL A 114 -5.95 -1.18 4.01
C VAL A 114 -6.60 -0.72 5.30
N GLN A 115 -7.01 -1.68 6.13
CA GLN A 115 -7.87 -1.40 7.28
C GLN A 115 -7.27 -0.36 8.24
N GLU A 116 -5.98 -0.45 8.54
CA GLU A 116 -5.27 0.47 9.42
C GLU A 116 -5.31 1.92 8.90
N CYS A 117 -5.30 2.10 7.58
CA CYS A 117 -5.40 3.40 6.93
C CYS A 117 -6.85 3.89 6.82
N ASP A 118 -7.76 2.98 6.48
CA ASP A 118 -9.17 3.28 6.26
C ASP A 118 -9.88 3.62 7.58
N ASP A 119 -9.44 3.04 8.70
CA ASP A 119 -9.94 3.29 10.06
C ASP A 119 -9.38 4.60 10.67
N GLN A 120 -8.43 5.29 10.04
CA GLN A 120 -7.91 6.56 10.55
C GLN A 120 -9.03 7.63 10.62
N PRO A 121 -9.04 8.48 11.66
CA PRO A 121 -10.04 9.52 11.78
C PRO A 121 -9.91 10.53 10.64
N LYS A 122 -11.04 11.04 10.14
CA LYS A 122 -11.09 11.97 8.99
C LYS A 122 -10.98 13.43 9.46
N ASN A 123 -9.95 13.73 10.23
CA ASN A 123 -9.72 15.02 10.89
C ASN A 123 -8.22 15.25 11.16
N SER A 124 -7.91 16.27 11.98
CA SER A 124 -6.54 16.61 12.39
C SER A 124 -5.84 15.57 13.26
N ASP A 125 -6.54 14.53 13.73
CA ASP A 125 -5.96 13.44 14.52
C ASP A 125 -5.48 12.28 13.64
N SER A 126 -5.70 12.36 12.31
CA SER A 126 -5.23 11.36 11.35
C SER A 126 -3.72 11.18 11.42
N LYS A 127 -3.25 9.94 11.43
CA LYS A 127 -1.82 9.62 11.33
C LYS A 127 -1.33 9.44 9.89
N LEU A 128 -2.22 9.56 8.91
CA LEU A 128 -1.84 9.43 7.50
C LEU A 128 -0.89 10.56 7.11
N LEU A 129 0.09 10.21 6.31
CA LEU A 129 1.01 11.11 5.64
C LEU A 129 0.81 10.99 4.14
N GLU A 130 0.98 12.10 3.44
CA GLU A 130 1.08 12.11 1.98
C GLU A 130 2.48 12.60 1.53
N TYR A 131 3.00 11.96 0.47
CA TYR A 131 4.28 12.32 -0.13
C TYR A 131 4.20 12.35 -1.66
N PRO A 132 4.82 13.33 -2.35
CA PRO A 132 4.70 13.46 -3.79
C PRO A 132 5.40 12.32 -4.52
N VAL A 133 4.75 11.80 -5.56
CA VAL A 133 5.31 10.77 -6.44
C VAL A 133 5.11 11.16 -7.89
N TYR A 134 5.94 10.61 -8.79
CA TYR A 134 5.86 10.91 -10.22
C TYR A 134 5.40 9.68 -11.01
N TRP A 135 4.66 9.92 -12.09
CA TRP A 135 4.24 8.86 -13.00
C TRP A 135 5.40 8.42 -13.91
N THR A 136 5.26 7.22 -14.48
CA THR A 136 6.12 6.68 -15.52
C THR A 136 6.16 7.62 -16.72
N GLY A 137 7.36 8.06 -17.09
CA GLY A 137 7.58 9.01 -18.17
C GLY A 137 7.65 10.48 -17.73
N ALA A 138 7.38 10.80 -16.46
CA ALA A 138 7.71 12.12 -15.91
C ALA A 138 9.22 12.40 -16.04
N SER A 139 9.59 13.67 -16.27
CA SER A 139 11.01 14.07 -16.39
C SER A 139 11.75 13.90 -15.07
N ARG A 140 11.11 14.25 -13.95
CA ARG A 140 11.59 13.96 -12.60
C ARG A 140 11.09 12.59 -12.15
N LYS A 141 11.95 11.83 -11.46
CA LYS A 141 11.67 10.44 -11.04
C LYS A 141 11.36 10.30 -9.55
N ALA A 142 11.84 11.22 -8.73
CA ALA A 142 11.69 11.16 -7.28
C ALA A 142 11.55 12.55 -6.68
N TRP A 143 10.76 12.64 -5.61
CA TRP A 143 10.70 13.83 -4.79
C TRP A 143 11.88 13.85 -3.81
N SER A 144 12.35 15.03 -3.44
CA SER A 144 13.38 15.19 -2.41
C SER A 144 12.82 16.03 -1.26
N LYS A 145 12.75 15.43 -0.06
CA LYS A 145 12.28 16.13 1.15
C LYS A 145 13.25 17.20 1.65
N ASP A 146 14.53 17.02 1.32
CA ASP A 146 15.64 17.86 1.76
C ASP A 146 15.97 18.99 0.78
N GLU A 147 15.17 19.14 -0.28
CA GLU A 147 15.27 20.22 -1.26
C GLU A 147 14.07 21.16 -1.18
N LYS A 148 14.30 22.47 -1.28
CA LYS A 148 13.20 23.42 -1.47
C LYS A 148 12.60 23.21 -2.86
N LYS A 149 11.28 23.36 -2.98
CA LYS A 149 10.54 23.23 -4.26
C LYS A 149 11.20 23.97 -5.43
N LYS A 150 11.60 25.23 -5.23
CA LYS A 150 12.28 26.02 -6.27
C LYS A 150 13.66 25.47 -6.69
N ALA A 151 14.36 24.79 -5.78
CA ALA A 151 15.66 24.17 -6.07
C ALA A 151 15.50 22.87 -6.90
N MET A 152 14.30 22.28 -6.92
CA MET A 152 13.98 21.09 -7.69
C MET A 152 13.78 21.34 -9.20
N GLY A 153 13.92 22.60 -9.66
CA GLY A 153 13.81 23.01 -11.06
C GLY A 153 12.42 23.53 -11.42
N THR A 154 12.06 23.51 -12.70
CA THR A 154 10.75 23.98 -13.20
C THR A 154 9.69 22.87 -13.27
N ASN A 155 10.10 21.61 -13.18
CA ASN A 155 9.23 20.44 -13.39
C ASN A 155 9.05 19.62 -12.11
N TRP A 156 9.03 20.29 -10.95
CA TRP A 156 8.91 19.64 -9.66
C TRP A 156 7.45 19.30 -9.32
N GLU A 157 6.48 19.92 -9.99
CA GLU A 157 5.07 19.70 -9.70
C GLU A 157 4.62 18.28 -10.08
N THR A 158 3.79 17.70 -9.23
CA THR A 158 3.11 16.43 -9.50
C THR A 158 1.75 16.42 -8.81
N PRO A 159 0.68 15.92 -9.46
CA PRO A 159 -0.63 15.79 -8.85
C PRO A 159 -0.80 14.51 -8.03
N MET A 160 0.17 13.58 -8.10
CA MET A 160 0.09 12.27 -7.46
C MET A 160 0.76 12.27 -6.08
N ARG A 161 0.18 11.51 -5.15
CA ARG A 161 0.66 11.33 -3.79
C ARG A 161 0.64 9.86 -3.42
N VAL A 162 1.69 9.38 -2.78
CA VAL A 162 1.62 8.13 -2.01
C VAL A 162 1.13 8.45 -0.60
N VAL A 163 0.24 7.61 -0.08
CA VAL A 163 -0.33 7.71 1.26
C VAL A 163 0.19 6.54 2.08
N TYR A 164 0.66 6.84 3.29
CA TYR A 164 1.21 5.86 4.22
C TYR A 164 1.10 6.39 5.64
N MET A 165 1.38 5.56 6.64
CA MET A 165 1.45 5.98 8.03
C MET A 165 2.53 5.20 8.79
N GLU A 166 2.88 5.71 9.95
CA GLU A 166 3.71 5.01 10.92
C GLU A 166 2.85 4.04 11.74
N GLY A 167 3.20 2.76 11.67
CA GLY A 167 2.66 1.69 12.49
C GLY A 167 3.36 1.56 13.83
N SER A 168 3.29 0.38 14.44
CA SER A 168 4.05 0.10 15.66
C SER A 168 5.53 -0.11 15.32
N ASN A 169 6.45 0.30 16.21
CA ASN A 169 7.90 0.15 16.03
C ASN A 169 8.45 0.77 14.74
N GLU A 170 7.96 1.96 14.37
CA GLU A 170 8.40 2.70 13.18
C GLU A 170 8.16 1.94 11.86
N GLU A 171 7.24 0.97 11.85
CA GLU A 171 6.84 0.25 10.63
C GLU A 171 6.15 1.20 9.64
N LEU A 172 6.53 1.12 8.37
CA LEU A 172 5.82 1.84 7.31
C LEU A 172 4.61 1.02 6.85
N ILE A 173 3.41 1.52 7.14
CA ILE A 173 2.16 0.98 6.59
C ILE A 173 1.85 1.75 5.31
N TYR A 174 2.00 1.08 4.17
CA TYR A 174 1.64 1.63 2.86
C TYR A 174 0.12 1.53 2.66
N CYS A 175 -0.53 2.66 2.39
CA CYS A 175 -1.98 2.69 2.15
C CYS A 175 -2.29 2.59 0.66
N GLY A 176 -1.66 3.43 -0.17
CA GLY A 176 -1.93 3.46 -1.61
C GLY A 176 -1.45 4.74 -2.28
N VAL A 177 -1.88 4.96 -3.51
CA VAL A 177 -1.61 6.19 -4.26
C VAL A 177 -2.93 6.89 -4.55
N MET A 178 -2.89 8.22 -4.53
CA MET A 178 -3.99 9.08 -4.92
C MET A 178 -3.52 10.15 -5.89
N ILE A 179 -4.46 10.73 -6.63
CA ILE A 179 -4.24 11.87 -7.52
C ILE A 179 -5.29 12.93 -7.24
N HIS A 180 -4.93 14.20 -7.37
CA HIS A 180 -5.93 15.27 -7.33
C HIS A 180 -7.04 15.03 -8.36
N GLU A 181 -8.28 15.39 -8.00
CA GLU A 181 -9.45 15.27 -8.86
C GLU A 181 -9.29 16.07 -10.16
N THR A 182 -8.71 17.26 -10.06
CA THR A 182 -8.40 18.12 -11.20
C THR A 182 -6.90 18.26 -11.34
N VAL A 183 -6.37 17.91 -12.52
CA VAL A 183 -4.97 18.15 -12.91
C VAL A 183 -4.93 19.30 -13.89
N GLU A 184 -4.28 20.40 -13.51
CA GLU A 184 -4.11 21.58 -14.34
C GLU A 184 -3.04 21.38 -15.41
N SER A 185 -2.98 22.30 -16.39
CA SER A 185 -1.99 22.25 -17.47
C SER A 185 -0.54 22.33 -16.97
N SER A 186 -0.32 22.98 -15.82
CA SER A 186 0.96 23.04 -15.09
C SER A 186 1.32 21.75 -14.36
N LEU A 187 0.43 20.76 -14.30
CA LEU A 187 0.56 19.56 -13.46
C LEU A 187 0.42 19.83 -11.95
N SER A 188 0.01 21.04 -11.57
CA SER A 188 -0.55 21.27 -10.25
C SER A 188 -1.90 20.56 -10.12
N GLY A 189 -2.18 20.02 -8.94
CA GLY A 189 -3.48 19.45 -8.64
C GLY A 189 -4.34 20.40 -7.79
N THR A 190 -5.64 20.38 -8.02
CA THR A 190 -6.64 21.12 -7.23
C THR A 190 -7.77 20.20 -6.80
N ASP A 191 -8.67 20.73 -5.96
CA ASP A 191 -9.81 20.02 -5.39
C ASP A 191 -9.38 18.84 -4.50
N GLY A 192 -10.29 17.88 -4.29
CA GLY A 192 -10.01 16.68 -3.51
C GLY A 192 -9.07 15.72 -4.21
N PHE A 193 -9.02 14.49 -3.69
CA PHE A 193 -8.24 13.40 -4.27
C PHE A 193 -9.16 12.24 -4.68
N VAL A 194 -8.69 11.44 -5.63
CA VAL A 194 -9.24 10.12 -5.96
C VAL A 194 -8.16 9.07 -5.83
N VAL A 195 -8.55 7.88 -5.36
CA VAL A 195 -7.67 6.72 -5.21
C VAL A 195 -7.30 6.15 -6.58
N CYS A 196 -6.05 5.72 -6.73
CA CYS A 196 -5.55 5.06 -7.93
C CYS A 196 -5.65 3.53 -7.79
N SER A 197 -5.79 2.83 -8.93
CA SER A 197 -6.04 1.38 -9.03
C SER A 197 -5.01 0.67 -9.88
#